data_AF-A0A962ME65-F1
#
_entry.id   AF-A0A962ME65-F1
#
_cell.length_a   1.000
_cell.length_b   1.000
_cell.length_c   1.000
_cell.angle_alpha   90.00
_cell.angle_beta   90.00
_cell.angle_gamma   90.00
#
_symmetry.space_group_name_H-M   'P 1'
#
loop_
_entity.id
_entity.type
_entity.pdbx_description
1 polymer ?
#
loop_
_entity_poly.entity_id
_entity_poly.type
_entity_poly.pdbx_seq_one_letter_code
_entity_poly.pdbx_strand_id
1 'polypeptide(L)'
;MKNTEIFQTYDMVVSIPQDTINAQLNHLVRIGTIRPELILVQTIKNGKYVYEVLDSASAIPVDDSGKPKDAYIDGEILPQVAITESGSNITFILKFLNGTAYLWEGQGPLAQLKKFDMTGWQYGIDVDLDLTEIAKDDIGKNVAVPKNVKDQLQHFSDNMFTINHLFMDFESTDLLKFNPTHSNAGSAGDVGLQYLVTFMQFYLENLIKSGNPYILGYSLTTTPETQYPKDQIIPDSLRPVGTTYTMYYDPVHPKISNLNFVLATQGGHKGILGSPGNFDSNWIQPDEQIDAKMIYSHTVLLEDLYLKPFFNQLQQNIYNKIKDHIDVGIGNSYQNAKSSTPSGFSFNVSNVSSGDDQYVNHFEANIVTKPGTVEINLDGSLKFYKEHSKHLGLCTARASLTAGIDWSGTITLTVEKNKNGVPTLHNQREFQIDNSHHNTHRNECAKVASIFGDIFGALLGALTTGLSFDFFTKLFDDLLDVRVPGIGNIGLALQNLGNSVSTVIILPAGQVFFFKNPSADPEANLSLGLTYKSET
;
A
#
# COMPACT_ATOMS: atom_id res chain seq x y z
N MET A 1 11.01 5.68 13.30
CA MET A 1 9.89 6.48 12.80
C MET A 1 8.62 5.79 13.26
N LYS A 2 7.62 6.52 13.79
CA LYS A 2 6.32 5.88 14.07
C LYS A 2 5.67 5.45 12.77
N ASN A 3 4.91 4.37 12.80
CA ASN A 3 4.20 3.92 11.60
C ASN A 3 3.26 4.99 11.03
N THR A 4 2.64 5.85 11.84
CA THR A 4 1.79 6.95 11.34
C THR A 4 2.57 8.15 10.79
N GLU A 5 3.80 8.40 11.25
CA GLU A 5 4.66 9.50 10.77
C GLU A 5 5.06 9.33 9.28
N ILE A 6 4.99 8.11 8.73
CA ILE A 6 5.31 7.82 7.33
C ILE A 6 4.46 8.64 6.35
N PHE A 7 3.20 8.91 6.70
CA PHE A 7 2.24 9.57 5.83
C PHE A 7 2.43 11.11 5.75
N GLN A 8 3.49 11.63 6.39
CA GLN A 8 3.99 12.99 6.25
C GLN A 8 5.03 13.13 5.13
N THR A 9 5.39 12.04 4.45
CA THR A 9 6.38 12.02 3.35
C THR A 9 6.00 11.05 2.22
N TYR A 10 5.12 10.08 2.49
CA TYR A 10 4.68 9.06 1.55
C TYR A 10 3.16 8.87 1.59
N ASP A 11 2.60 8.16 0.61
CA ASP A 11 1.14 8.04 0.44
C ASP A 11 0.62 6.63 0.73
N MET A 12 1.45 5.60 0.52
CA MET A 12 1.07 4.20 0.67
C MET A 12 2.21 3.36 1.26
N VAL A 13 1.85 2.29 1.98
CA VAL A 13 2.76 1.23 2.44
C VAL A 13 2.20 -0.13 2.02
N VAL A 14 3.04 -1.05 1.55
CA VAL A 14 2.71 -2.47 1.36
C VAL A 14 3.72 -3.31 2.14
N SER A 15 3.26 -3.86 3.26
CA SER A 15 4.04 -4.67 4.20
C SER A 15 3.84 -6.15 3.92
N ILE A 16 4.93 -6.90 3.73
CA ILE A 16 4.95 -8.32 3.35
C ILE A 16 5.76 -9.11 4.40
N PRO A 17 5.16 -10.08 5.12
CA PRO A 17 5.88 -10.94 6.06
C PRO A 17 7.01 -11.76 5.42
N GLN A 18 8.06 -11.98 6.19
CA GLN A 18 9.16 -12.90 5.88
C GLN A 18 8.65 -14.30 5.54
N ASP A 19 7.64 -14.82 6.25
CA ASP A 19 7.02 -16.13 5.93
C ASP A 19 6.38 -16.12 4.52
N THR A 20 5.78 -15.00 4.07
CA THR A 20 5.26 -14.86 2.70
C THR A 20 6.38 -14.83 1.67
N ILE A 21 7.44 -14.07 1.89
CA ILE A 21 8.60 -14.00 0.97
C ILE A 21 9.23 -15.40 0.83
N ASN A 22 9.38 -16.12 1.94
CA ASN A 22 9.85 -17.52 1.94
C ASN A 22 8.91 -18.49 1.22
N ALA A 23 7.59 -18.31 1.31
CA ALA A 23 6.63 -19.10 0.54
C ALA A 23 6.76 -18.83 -0.97
N GLN A 24 7.03 -17.58 -1.37
CA GLN A 24 7.27 -17.21 -2.77
C GLN A 24 8.59 -17.76 -3.30
N LEU A 25 9.69 -17.70 -2.53
CA LEU A 25 10.96 -18.34 -2.88
C LEU A 25 10.82 -19.86 -3.05
N ASN A 26 10.03 -20.52 -2.19
CA ASN A 26 9.68 -21.95 -2.33
C ASN A 26 8.87 -22.21 -3.62
N HIS A 27 7.91 -21.34 -3.97
CA HIS A 27 7.15 -21.47 -5.21
C HIS A 27 8.02 -21.25 -6.46
N LEU A 28 8.97 -20.32 -6.44
CA LEU A 28 9.97 -20.11 -7.51
C LEU A 28 10.82 -21.35 -7.79
N VAL A 29 11.15 -22.15 -6.76
CA VAL A 29 11.78 -23.46 -6.93
C VAL A 29 10.84 -24.46 -7.60
N ARG A 30 9.59 -24.57 -7.13
CA ARG A 30 8.60 -25.52 -7.66
C ARG A 30 8.27 -25.29 -9.13
N ILE A 31 8.26 -24.04 -9.60
CA ILE A 31 8.02 -23.71 -11.02
C ILE A 31 9.30 -23.73 -11.88
N GLY A 32 10.46 -24.05 -11.28
CA GLY A 32 11.74 -24.21 -11.98
C GLY A 32 12.43 -22.90 -12.37
N THR A 33 12.03 -21.75 -11.84
CA THR A 33 12.77 -20.49 -12.03
C THR A 33 14.08 -20.51 -11.23
N ILE A 34 14.00 -20.97 -9.98
CA ILE A 34 15.18 -21.32 -9.18
C ILE A 34 15.40 -22.81 -9.36
N ARG A 35 16.60 -23.24 -9.75
CA ARG A 35 16.95 -24.67 -9.78
C ARG A 35 17.15 -25.17 -8.34
N PRO A 36 16.47 -26.26 -7.92
CA PRO A 36 16.73 -26.88 -6.62
C PRO A 36 18.07 -27.62 -6.58
N GLU A 37 18.54 -28.15 -7.71
CA GLU A 37 19.79 -28.92 -7.80
C GLU A 37 20.99 -27.97 -7.86
N LEU A 38 21.90 -28.07 -6.89
CA LEU A 38 23.16 -27.33 -6.85
C LEU A 38 24.36 -28.28 -6.77
N ILE A 39 25.14 -28.30 -7.84
CA ILE A 39 26.31 -29.18 -8.00
C ILE A 39 27.52 -28.32 -8.35
N LEU A 40 28.54 -28.37 -7.49
CA LEU A 40 29.74 -27.54 -7.57
C LEU A 40 30.98 -28.39 -7.33
N VAL A 41 31.93 -28.38 -8.28
CA VAL A 41 33.18 -29.15 -8.21
C VAL A 41 34.40 -28.23 -8.21
N GLN A 42 35.42 -28.58 -7.42
CA GLN A 42 36.74 -27.95 -7.36
C GLN A 42 37.74 -28.79 -8.17
N THR A 43 37.92 -28.46 -9.45
CA THR A 43 38.89 -29.13 -10.34
C THR A 43 40.26 -28.45 -10.32
N ILE A 44 41.31 -29.10 -10.82
CA ILE A 44 42.60 -28.47 -11.09
C ILE A 44 42.80 -28.28 -12.60
N LYS A 45 42.91 -27.03 -13.05
CA LYS A 45 43.20 -26.68 -14.45
C LYS A 45 44.42 -25.74 -14.51
N ASN A 46 45.40 -26.08 -15.35
CA ASN A 46 46.67 -25.34 -15.50
C ASN A 46 47.41 -25.05 -14.17
N GLY A 47 47.35 -25.99 -13.21
CA GLY A 47 47.99 -25.85 -11.89
C GLY A 47 47.29 -24.90 -10.91
N LYS A 48 46.04 -24.50 -11.20
CA LYS A 48 45.18 -23.71 -10.31
C LYS A 48 43.88 -24.45 -10.03
N TYR A 49 43.28 -24.22 -8.86
CA TYR A 49 41.91 -24.62 -8.62
C TYR A 49 40.95 -23.81 -9.49
N VAL A 50 39.98 -24.49 -10.10
CA VAL A 50 38.89 -23.92 -10.87
C VAL A 50 37.60 -24.58 -10.40
N TYR A 51 36.68 -23.76 -9.90
CA TYR A 51 35.36 -24.20 -9.50
C TYR A 51 34.44 -24.19 -10.73
N GLU A 52 33.53 -25.16 -10.82
CA GLU A 52 32.57 -25.27 -11.93
C GLU A 52 31.19 -25.67 -11.39
N VAL A 53 30.13 -24.99 -11.87
CA VAL A 53 28.74 -25.40 -11.66
C VAL A 53 28.42 -26.48 -12.70
N LEU A 54 27.82 -27.60 -12.28
CA LEU A 54 27.47 -28.71 -13.18
C LEU A 54 25.95 -28.82 -13.34
N ASP A 55 25.49 -29.05 -14.58
CA ASP A 55 24.07 -29.33 -14.87
C ASP A 55 23.60 -30.72 -14.42
N SER A 56 24.50 -31.63 -14.01
CA SER A 56 24.14 -32.97 -13.54
C SER A 56 25.27 -33.69 -12.79
N ALA A 57 24.91 -34.52 -11.81
CA ALA A 57 25.85 -35.33 -11.04
C ALA A 57 26.66 -36.32 -11.89
N SER A 58 26.17 -36.71 -13.08
CA SER A 58 26.92 -37.56 -14.01
C SER A 58 28.15 -36.86 -14.64
N ALA A 59 28.31 -35.55 -14.45
CA ALA A 59 29.48 -34.78 -14.88
C ALA A 59 30.58 -34.67 -13.80
N ILE A 60 30.35 -35.19 -12.59
CA ILE A 60 31.34 -35.16 -11.51
C ILE A 60 32.57 -36.02 -11.90
N PRO A 61 33.81 -35.49 -11.84
CA PRO A 61 35.01 -36.23 -12.21
C PRO A 61 35.26 -37.45 -11.31
N VAL A 62 35.31 -38.64 -11.91
CA VAL A 62 35.58 -39.91 -11.21
C VAL A 62 36.84 -40.62 -11.70
N ASP A 63 37.40 -41.47 -10.84
CA ASP A 63 38.49 -42.40 -11.13
C ASP A 63 38.02 -43.68 -11.82
N ASP A 64 38.98 -44.50 -12.21
CA ASP A 64 38.76 -45.73 -12.96
C ASP A 64 38.04 -46.81 -12.10
N SER A 65 37.84 -46.55 -10.79
CA SER A 65 37.01 -47.33 -9.86
C SER A 65 35.64 -46.70 -9.57
N GLY A 66 35.30 -45.59 -10.22
CA GLY A 66 34.05 -44.86 -10.05
C GLY A 66 33.98 -43.95 -8.82
N LYS A 67 35.12 -43.65 -8.18
CA LYS A 67 35.18 -42.74 -7.02
C LYS A 67 35.47 -41.30 -7.45
N PRO A 68 34.95 -40.27 -6.77
CA PRO A 68 35.29 -38.88 -7.04
C PRO A 68 36.81 -38.63 -7.01
N LYS A 69 37.33 -37.92 -8.01
CA LYS A 69 38.74 -37.45 -8.11
C LYS A 69 38.96 -36.10 -7.43
N ASP A 70 37.94 -35.25 -7.47
CA ASP A 70 37.97 -33.85 -7.07
C ASP A 70 37.01 -33.59 -5.89
N ALA A 71 37.21 -32.50 -5.15
CA ALA A 71 36.28 -32.11 -4.10
C ALA A 71 35.00 -31.50 -4.71
N TYR A 72 33.84 -31.85 -4.17
CA TYR A 72 32.56 -31.34 -4.68
C TYR A 72 31.46 -31.32 -3.61
N ILE A 73 30.41 -30.58 -3.91
CA ILE A 73 29.09 -30.70 -3.28
C ILE A 73 28.02 -30.94 -4.36
N ASP A 74 27.01 -31.72 -4.00
CA ASP A 74 25.89 -32.15 -4.85
C ASP A 74 24.67 -32.27 -3.94
N GLY A 75 23.67 -31.40 -4.07
CA GLY A 75 22.53 -31.39 -3.16
C GLY A 75 21.37 -30.52 -3.59
N GLU A 76 20.22 -30.77 -2.95
CA GLU A 76 18.97 -30.06 -3.18
C GLU A 76 18.87 -28.84 -2.23
N ILE A 77 18.86 -27.63 -2.78
CA ILE A 77 18.75 -26.37 -2.03
C ILE A 77 17.32 -25.83 -1.96
N LEU A 78 16.97 -25.30 -0.79
CA LEU A 78 15.82 -24.43 -0.59
C LEU A 78 16.33 -23.04 -0.16
N PRO A 79 16.17 -22.00 -1.01
CA PRO A 79 16.46 -20.62 -0.63
C PRO A 79 15.45 -20.10 0.38
N GLN A 80 15.95 -19.36 1.35
CA GLN A 80 15.17 -18.68 2.38
C GLN A 80 15.78 -17.29 2.66
N VAL A 81 14.99 -16.41 3.28
CA VAL A 81 15.46 -15.14 3.83
C VAL A 81 15.07 -14.98 5.29
N ALA A 82 15.92 -14.34 6.06
CA ALA A 82 15.68 -13.91 7.44
C ALA A 82 15.96 -12.41 7.58
N ILE A 83 14.97 -11.66 8.05
CA ILE A 83 15.09 -10.26 8.47
C ILE A 83 15.54 -10.31 9.93
N THR A 84 16.84 -10.09 10.14
CA THR A 84 17.54 -10.24 11.43
C THR A 84 17.70 -8.91 12.17
N GLU A 85 17.60 -7.78 11.45
CA GLU A 85 17.52 -6.43 11.97
C GLU A 85 16.62 -5.54 11.08
N SER A 86 16.22 -4.38 11.58
CA SER A 86 15.44 -3.40 10.80
C SER A 86 16.37 -2.51 9.97
N GLY A 87 16.08 -2.32 8.68
CA GLY A 87 16.93 -1.51 7.79
C GLY A 87 16.79 -1.88 6.31
N SER A 88 17.93 -1.86 5.60
CA SER A 88 18.06 -2.15 4.15
C SER A 88 18.51 -3.58 3.83
N ASN A 89 18.96 -4.33 4.83
CA ASN A 89 19.75 -5.57 4.68
C ASN A 89 18.98 -6.81 5.15
N ILE A 90 19.26 -7.96 4.54
CA ILE A 90 18.60 -9.23 4.85
C ILE A 90 19.60 -10.38 4.88
N THR A 91 19.41 -11.37 5.76
CA THR A 91 20.22 -12.59 5.74
C THR A 91 19.61 -13.57 4.73
N PHE A 92 20.28 -13.79 3.60
CA PHE A 92 19.95 -14.84 2.64
C PHE A 92 20.49 -16.18 3.13
N ILE A 93 19.70 -17.25 3.01
CA ILE A 93 20.02 -18.59 3.54
C ILE A 93 19.75 -19.65 2.48
N LEU A 94 20.78 -20.34 2.03
CA LEU A 94 20.67 -21.58 1.25
C LEU A 94 20.65 -22.77 2.19
N LYS A 95 19.50 -23.44 2.31
CA LYS A 95 19.34 -24.64 3.13
C LYS A 95 19.40 -25.89 2.26
N PHE A 96 20.32 -26.81 2.54
CA PHE A 96 20.38 -28.11 1.88
C PHE A 96 19.34 -29.05 2.49
N LEU A 97 18.37 -29.48 1.68
CA LEU A 97 17.34 -30.43 2.06
C LEU A 97 17.89 -31.86 2.13
N ASN A 98 18.80 -32.19 1.22
CA ASN A 98 19.61 -33.40 1.16
C ASN A 98 20.86 -33.12 0.31
N GLY A 99 21.83 -34.04 0.34
CA GLY A 99 22.98 -33.98 -0.57
C GLY A 99 24.18 -34.78 -0.10
N THR A 100 25.27 -34.69 -0.85
CA THR A 100 26.55 -35.33 -0.56
C THR A 100 27.69 -34.36 -0.87
N ALA A 101 28.58 -34.20 0.10
CA ALA A 101 29.87 -33.53 -0.10
C ALA A 101 30.98 -34.59 -0.14
N TYR A 102 31.97 -34.42 -1.01
CA TYR A 102 33.30 -35.04 -0.85
C TYR A 102 34.32 -33.92 -0.70
N LEU A 103 34.93 -33.82 0.47
CA LEU A 103 35.84 -32.74 0.84
C LEU A 103 37.22 -33.31 1.20
N TRP A 104 38.31 -32.60 0.89
CA TRP A 104 39.64 -33.03 1.32
C TRP A 104 39.82 -32.79 2.82
N GLU A 105 40.01 -33.86 3.58
CA GLU A 105 40.39 -33.83 4.99
C GLU A 105 41.87 -34.27 5.14
N GLY A 106 42.62 -33.60 6.01
CA GLY A 106 44.07 -33.79 6.18
C GLY A 106 44.92 -32.71 5.52
N GLN A 107 46.23 -32.93 5.42
CA GLN A 107 47.18 -31.97 4.83
C GLN A 107 48.24 -32.65 3.96
N GLY A 108 48.67 -31.96 2.90
CA GLY A 108 49.74 -32.43 2.01
C GLY A 108 49.43 -33.78 1.37
N PRO A 109 50.44 -34.66 1.17
CA PRO A 109 50.28 -35.99 0.57
C PRO A 109 49.38 -36.98 1.35
N LEU A 110 48.88 -36.59 2.53
CA LEU A 110 47.96 -37.39 3.35
C LEU A 110 46.51 -36.88 3.30
N ALA A 111 46.21 -35.84 2.53
CA ALA A 111 44.85 -35.38 2.31
C ALA A 111 44.03 -36.45 1.56
N GLN A 112 42.79 -36.68 1.99
CA GLN A 112 41.88 -37.67 1.39
C GLN A 112 40.47 -37.09 1.22
N LEU A 113 39.82 -37.41 0.10
CA LEU A 113 38.40 -37.08 -0.11
C LEU A 113 37.52 -37.94 0.82
N LYS A 114 36.84 -37.26 1.73
CA LYS A 114 35.93 -37.85 2.71
C LYS A 114 34.49 -37.47 2.38
N LYS A 115 33.60 -38.47 2.37
CA LYS A 115 32.16 -38.27 2.15
C LYS A 115 31.50 -37.71 3.42
N PHE A 116 30.66 -36.70 3.25
CA PHE A 116 29.72 -36.19 4.25
C PHE A 116 28.30 -36.14 3.67
N ASP A 117 27.31 -36.24 4.56
CA ASP A 117 25.89 -35.99 4.27
C ASP A 117 25.59 -34.51 4.47
N MET A 118 24.94 -33.87 3.49
CA MET A 118 24.59 -32.44 3.51
C MET A 118 23.19 -32.14 4.04
N THR A 119 22.42 -33.17 4.43
CA THR A 119 21.05 -33.02 4.95
C THR A 119 21.01 -32.07 6.14
N GLY A 120 20.34 -30.92 5.97
CA GLY A 120 20.21 -29.88 7.00
C GLY A 120 21.37 -28.89 7.09
N TRP A 121 22.37 -28.96 6.22
CA TRP A 121 23.41 -27.91 6.12
C TRP A 121 22.77 -26.59 5.69
N GLN A 122 23.40 -25.49 6.09
CA GLN A 122 22.96 -24.13 5.74
C GLN A 122 24.16 -23.26 5.41
N TYR A 123 24.00 -22.39 4.43
CA TYR A 123 24.92 -21.30 4.15
C TYR A 123 24.14 -19.98 4.21
N GLY A 124 24.51 -19.12 5.14
CA GLY A 124 23.95 -17.79 5.33
C GLY A 124 24.93 -16.70 4.89
N ILE A 125 24.43 -15.70 4.19
CA ILE A 125 25.12 -14.43 3.92
C ILE A 125 24.20 -13.26 4.23
N ASP A 126 24.76 -12.16 4.71
CA ASP A 126 24.04 -10.91 4.85
C ASP A 126 24.16 -10.12 3.54
N VAL A 127 23.03 -9.65 3.01
CA VAL A 127 22.93 -9.08 1.66
C VAL A 127 22.25 -7.72 1.71
N ASP A 128 22.80 -6.75 1.00
CA ASP A 128 22.14 -5.47 0.77
C ASP A 128 21.09 -5.67 -0.33
N LEU A 129 19.93 -5.02 -0.22
CA LEU A 129 18.92 -5.06 -1.29
C LEU A 129 19.08 -3.83 -2.18
N ASP A 130 19.03 -4.01 -3.50
CA ASP A 130 18.86 -2.87 -4.42
C ASP A 130 17.46 -2.88 -5.04
N LEU A 131 16.93 -1.68 -5.27
CA LEU A 131 15.64 -1.40 -5.89
C LEU A 131 15.88 -0.74 -7.26
N THR A 132 16.45 -1.50 -8.19
CA THR A 132 16.77 -0.98 -9.53
C THR A 132 15.58 -1.06 -10.47
N GLU A 133 15.43 -0.04 -11.32
CA GLU A 133 14.58 -0.07 -12.51
C GLU A 133 15.09 -1.11 -13.53
N ILE A 134 14.23 -2.04 -13.95
CA ILE A 134 14.54 -2.94 -15.07
C ILE A 134 14.14 -2.28 -16.38
N ALA A 135 15.12 -1.90 -17.19
CA ALA A 135 14.88 -1.59 -18.60
C ALA A 135 14.30 -2.84 -19.32
N LYS A 136 13.20 -2.68 -20.06
CA LYS A 136 12.44 -3.79 -20.69
C LYS A 136 13.32 -4.78 -21.47
N ASP A 137 14.37 -4.29 -22.11
CA ASP A 137 15.30 -5.09 -22.90
C ASP A 137 16.12 -6.08 -22.06
N ASP A 138 16.27 -5.89 -20.75
CA ASP A 138 17.09 -6.74 -19.87
C ASP A 138 16.28 -7.80 -19.10
N ILE A 139 14.94 -7.78 -19.24
CA ILE A 139 14.01 -8.79 -18.70
C ILE A 139 14.30 -10.16 -19.34
N GLY A 140 15.10 -10.98 -18.66
CA GLY A 140 15.59 -12.27 -19.16
C GLY A 140 16.89 -12.20 -19.97
N LYS A 141 17.71 -11.14 -19.82
CA LYS A 141 19.14 -11.18 -20.14
C LYS A 141 19.98 -11.42 -18.88
N ASN A 142 19.84 -10.53 -17.90
CA ASN A 142 20.66 -10.52 -16.66
C ASN A 142 19.83 -10.83 -15.40
N VAL A 143 18.52 -11.04 -15.54
CA VAL A 143 17.59 -11.31 -14.43
C VAL A 143 16.70 -12.49 -14.81
N ALA A 144 16.65 -13.52 -13.97
CA ALA A 144 15.92 -14.75 -14.23
C ALA A 144 14.44 -14.62 -13.81
N VAL A 145 13.69 -13.80 -14.55
CA VAL A 145 12.27 -13.49 -14.31
C VAL A 145 11.38 -14.69 -14.68
N PRO A 146 10.46 -15.15 -13.81
CA PRO A 146 9.50 -16.22 -14.11
C PRO A 146 8.67 -15.95 -15.36
N LYS A 147 8.23 -16.99 -16.07
CA LYS A 147 7.43 -16.79 -17.30
C LYS A 147 6.13 -16.03 -17.04
N ASN A 148 5.38 -16.35 -15.99
CA ASN A 148 4.13 -15.66 -15.66
C ASN A 148 4.35 -14.19 -15.27
N VAL A 149 5.43 -13.87 -14.53
CA VAL A 149 5.84 -12.47 -14.29
C VAL A 149 6.21 -11.79 -15.61
N LYS A 150 7.02 -12.43 -16.46
CA LYS A 150 7.42 -11.87 -17.76
C LYS A 150 6.22 -11.62 -18.66
N ASP A 151 5.27 -12.55 -18.71
CA ASP A 151 4.01 -12.41 -19.42
C ASP A 151 3.19 -11.22 -18.83
N GLN A 152 3.06 -11.09 -17.51
CA GLN A 152 2.40 -9.94 -16.85
C GLN A 152 3.08 -8.61 -17.17
N LEU A 153 4.39 -8.48 -16.94
CA LEU A 153 5.19 -7.28 -17.22
C LEU A 153 5.11 -6.87 -18.70
N GLN A 154 5.05 -7.83 -19.62
CA GLN A 154 4.85 -7.55 -21.04
C GLN A 154 3.42 -7.09 -21.39
N HIS A 155 2.39 -7.48 -20.62
CA HIS A 155 1.02 -6.99 -20.80
C HIS A 155 0.79 -5.58 -20.23
N PHE A 156 1.63 -5.09 -19.31
CA PHE A 156 1.59 -3.69 -18.85
C PHE A 156 2.10 -2.68 -19.90
N SER A 157 2.78 -3.15 -20.95
CA SER A 157 3.04 -2.48 -22.23
C SER A 157 4.04 -1.30 -22.25
N ASP A 158 4.33 -0.84 -23.47
CA ASP A 158 5.71 -0.61 -23.90
C ASP A 158 6.36 0.73 -23.54
N ASN A 159 5.59 1.72 -23.08
CA ASN A 159 6.10 3.05 -22.66
C ASN A 159 5.36 3.56 -21.40
N MET A 160 4.74 2.68 -20.62
CA MET A 160 3.65 3.09 -19.70
C MET A 160 3.94 2.84 -18.22
N PHE A 161 4.95 2.05 -17.87
CA PHE A 161 5.33 1.81 -16.47
C PHE A 161 6.84 1.60 -16.34
N THR A 162 7.44 2.22 -15.33
CA THR A 162 8.75 1.84 -14.78
C THR A 162 8.54 0.65 -13.85
N ILE A 163 9.33 -0.41 -14.05
CA ILE A 163 9.29 -1.64 -13.25
C ILE A 163 10.53 -1.63 -12.34
N ASN A 164 10.35 -1.33 -11.06
CA ASN A 164 11.45 -1.44 -10.09
C ASN A 164 11.37 -2.81 -9.42
N HIS A 165 12.47 -3.57 -9.43
CA HIS A 165 12.54 -4.85 -8.72
C HIS A 165 13.45 -4.74 -7.51
N LEU A 166 13.03 -5.38 -6.41
CA LEU A 166 13.86 -5.53 -5.22
C LEU A 166 14.51 -6.91 -5.27
N PHE A 167 15.83 -6.96 -5.42
CA PHE A 167 16.60 -8.21 -5.44
C PHE A 167 17.76 -8.14 -4.46
N MET A 168 18.35 -9.30 -4.19
CA MET A 168 19.53 -9.42 -3.33
C MET A 168 20.79 -9.12 -4.14
N ASP A 169 21.47 -8.02 -3.83
CA ASP A 169 22.66 -7.59 -4.55
C ASP A 169 23.88 -8.47 -4.19
N PHE A 170 24.40 -9.16 -5.20
CA PHE A 170 25.62 -9.96 -5.09
C PHE A 170 26.85 -9.26 -5.70
N GLU A 171 26.69 -8.08 -6.33
CA GLU A 171 27.80 -7.28 -6.88
C GLU A 171 28.45 -6.37 -5.84
N SER A 172 27.74 -6.05 -4.74
CA SER A 172 28.28 -5.45 -3.50
C SER A 172 29.66 -6.02 -3.14
N THR A 173 30.68 -5.16 -3.13
CA THR A 173 32.08 -5.55 -3.44
C THR A 173 32.82 -6.43 -2.43
N ASP A 174 32.16 -6.88 -1.36
CA ASP A 174 32.66 -7.86 -0.39
C ASP A 174 31.75 -9.09 -0.35
N LEU A 175 32.04 -10.08 -1.21
CA LEU A 175 31.45 -11.44 -1.19
C LEU A 175 31.81 -12.27 0.07
N LEU A 176 32.22 -11.59 1.15
CA LEU A 176 32.65 -12.14 2.43
C LEU A 176 31.73 -11.77 3.60
N LYS A 177 30.51 -11.27 3.32
CA LYS A 177 29.40 -11.13 4.30
C LYS A 177 28.83 -12.49 4.76
N PHE A 178 29.70 -13.48 4.99
CA PHE A 178 29.34 -14.78 5.53
C PHE A 178 28.74 -14.63 6.92
N ASN A 179 27.51 -15.11 7.10
CA ASN A 179 26.79 -15.05 8.36
C ASN A 179 27.01 -16.37 9.13
N PRO A 180 27.82 -16.39 10.21
CA PRO A 180 28.11 -17.62 10.95
C PRO A 180 26.96 -18.09 11.84
N THR A 181 25.96 -17.25 12.17
CA THR A 181 24.81 -17.67 12.98
C THR A 181 23.72 -18.36 12.14
N HIS A 182 23.71 -18.13 10.83
CA HIS A 182 22.82 -18.79 9.87
C HIS A 182 23.52 -19.84 8.98
N SER A 183 24.77 -20.19 9.30
CA SER A 183 25.56 -21.20 8.56
C SER A 183 25.88 -22.41 9.42
N ASN A 184 25.72 -23.62 8.86
CA ASN A 184 26.12 -24.87 9.51
C ASN A 184 26.52 -25.93 8.47
N ALA A 185 27.50 -26.79 8.80
CA ALA A 185 27.90 -27.93 7.97
C ALA A 185 27.78 -29.27 8.70
N GLY A 186 26.77 -29.40 9.57
CA GLY A 186 26.48 -30.63 10.32
C GLY A 186 27.72 -31.29 10.95
N SER A 187 27.96 -32.55 10.61
CA SER A 187 29.09 -33.36 11.11
C SER A 187 30.43 -33.10 10.41
N ALA A 188 30.49 -32.24 9.38
CA ALA A 188 31.73 -31.82 8.74
C ALA A 188 32.42 -30.63 9.45
N GLY A 189 31.71 -29.92 10.32
CA GLY A 189 32.24 -28.82 11.14
C GLY A 189 32.95 -27.75 10.31
N ASP A 190 34.07 -27.25 10.84
CA ASP A 190 34.86 -26.17 10.25
C ASP A 190 35.36 -26.48 8.83
N VAL A 191 35.68 -27.75 8.53
CA VAL A 191 36.09 -28.18 7.18
C VAL A 191 34.92 -28.03 6.21
N GLY A 192 33.72 -28.48 6.62
CA GLY A 192 32.50 -28.31 5.84
C GLY A 192 32.15 -26.83 5.60
N LEU A 193 32.28 -26.00 6.63
CA LEU A 193 32.05 -24.55 6.52
C LEU A 193 33.07 -23.86 5.58
N GLN A 194 34.35 -24.20 5.68
CA GLN A 194 35.39 -23.63 4.80
C GLN A 194 35.14 -23.96 3.32
N TYR A 195 34.75 -25.20 3.02
CA TYR A 195 34.37 -25.59 1.66
C TYR A 195 33.06 -24.94 1.22
N LEU A 196 32.03 -24.86 2.09
CA LEU A 196 30.78 -24.15 1.78
C LEU A 196 31.05 -22.68 1.39
N VAL A 197 31.81 -21.93 2.19
CA VAL A 197 32.17 -20.52 1.87
C VAL A 197 32.80 -20.43 0.49
N THR A 198 33.75 -21.31 0.18
CA THR A 198 34.50 -21.29 -1.08
C THR A 198 33.63 -21.68 -2.29
N PHE A 199 32.80 -22.72 -2.15
CA PHE A 199 31.86 -23.15 -3.21
C PHE A 199 30.75 -22.13 -3.45
N MET A 200 30.19 -21.55 -2.39
CA MET A 200 29.09 -20.60 -2.48
C MET A 200 29.54 -19.24 -3.02
N GLN A 201 30.76 -18.76 -2.70
CA GLN A 201 31.33 -17.58 -3.36
C GLN A 201 31.31 -17.77 -4.90
N PHE A 202 31.80 -18.90 -5.39
CA PHE A 202 31.79 -19.18 -6.83
C PHE A 202 30.38 -19.31 -7.41
N TYR A 203 29.43 -19.88 -6.66
CA TYR A 203 28.02 -19.95 -7.07
C TYR A 203 27.40 -18.55 -7.24
N LEU A 204 27.61 -17.65 -6.28
CA LEU A 204 27.15 -16.26 -6.34
C LEU A 204 27.82 -15.53 -7.52
N GLU A 205 29.15 -15.68 -7.67
CA GLU A 205 29.89 -15.19 -8.83
C GLU A 205 29.36 -15.72 -10.17
N ASN A 206 28.80 -16.93 -10.20
CA ASN A 206 28.17 -17.49 -11.40
C ASN A 206 26.76 -16.92 -11.62
N LEU A 207 25.97 -16.69 -10.56
CA LEU A 207 24.63 -16.09 -10.65
C LEU A 207 24.68 -14.66 -11.17
N ILE A 208 25.68 -13.85 -10.77
CA ILE A 208 25.93 -12.51 -11.34
C ILE A 208 26.11 -12.59 -12.87
N LYS A 209 26.76 -13.65 -13.37
CA LYS A 209 27.09 -13.83 -14.81
C LYS A 209 25.98 -14.52 -15.62
N SER A 210 25.12 -15.31 -14.97
CA SER A 210 24.05 -16.11 -15.61
C SER A 210 22.64 -15.58 -15.36
N GLY A 211 22.52 -14.59 -14.48
CA GLY A 211 21.29 -13.90 -14.10
C GLY A 211 20.77 -14.32 -12.73
N ASN A 212 20.46 -13.35 -11.88
CA ASN A 212 19.98 -13.59 -10.52
C ASN A 212 18.48 -14.00 -10.53
N PRO A 213 18.09 -15.13 -9.91
CA PRO A 213 16.69 -15.55 -9.77
C PRO A 213 16.06 -15.14 -8.42
N TYR A 214 16.84 -14.63 -7.47
CA TYR A 214 16.39 -14.40 -6.09
C TYR A 214 15.85 -12.97 -5.89
N ILE A 215 14.66 -12.75 -6.45
CA ILE A 215 13.93 -11.48 -6.40
C ILE A 215 12.94 -11.53 -5.23
N LEU A 216 12.80 -10.44 -4.47
CA LEU A 216 11.96 -10.36 -3.27
C LEU A 216 10.63 -9.63 -3.51
N GLY A 217 10.52 -8.87 -4.60
CA GLY A 217 9.26 -8.36 -5.15
C GLY A 217 9.47 -7.39 -6.31
N TYR A 218 8.40 -7.09 -7.04
CA TYR A 218 8.39 -6.05 -8.07
C TYR A 218 7.40 -4.96 -7.67
N SER A 219 7.78 -3.70 -7.89
CA SER A 219 6.90 -2.53 -7.74
C SER A 219 6.74 -1.83 -9.09
N LEU A 220 5.52 -1.38 -9.36
CA LEU A 220 5.15 -0.74 -10.62
C LEU A 220 4.86 0.74 -10.37
N THR A 221 5.59 1.60 -11.08
CA THR A 221 5.46 3.06 -10.97
C THR A 221 5.16 3.66 -12.33
N THR A 222 4.24 4.63 -12.38
CA THR A 222 3.61 5.10 -13.61
C THR A 222 4.33 6.33 -14.15
N THR A 223 4.62 6.36 -15.45
CA THR A 223 5.23 7.53 -16.10
C THR A 223 4.15 8.53 -16.57
N PRO A 224 4.51 9.78 -16.93
CA PRO A 224 3.55 10.72 -17.54
C PRO A 224 2.86 10.22 -18.82
N GLU A 225 3.45 9.23 -19.50
CA GLU A 225 2.98 8.61 -20.73
C GLU A 225 1.96 7.46 -20.49
N THR A 226 1.68 7.09 -19.23
CA THR A 226 0.79 5.98 -18.87
C THR A 226 -0.64 6.19 -19.40
N GLN A 227 -1.06 5.35 -20.35
CA GLN A 227 -2.45 5.29 -20.82
C GLN A 227 -3.16 4.07 -20.25
N TYR A 228 -4.12 4.29 -19.37
CA TYR A 228 -4.98 3.24 -18.85
C TYR A 228 -6.09 2.89 -19.85
N PRO A 229 -6.49 1.60 -19.95
CA PRO A 229 -7.80 1.23 -20.48
C PRO A 229 -8.89 2.05 -19.77
N LYS A 230 -9.91 2.52 -20.51
CA LYS A 230 -10.92 3.46 -19.97
C LYS A 230 -11.71 2.89 -18.79
N ASP A 231 -11.82 1.58 -18.73
CA ASP A 231 -12.43 0.78 -17.67
C ASP A 231 -11.51 0.59 -16.45
N GLN A 232 -10.20 0.86 -16.55
CA GLN A 232 -9.18 0.57 -15.52
C GLN A 232 -8.46 1.83 -14.99
N ILE A 233 -8.92 3.03 -15.35
CA ILE A 233 -8.34 4.28 -14.85
C ILE A 233 -8.51 4.35 -13.31
N ILE A 234 -7.40 4.57 -12.60
CA ILE A 234 -7.38 4.92 -11.16
C ILE A 234 -7.11 6.41 -10.92
N PRO A 235 -7.57 6.99 -9.79
CA PRO A 235 -7.33 8.39 -9.44
C PRO A 235 -5.85 8.72 -9.33
N ASP A 236 -5.46 9.96 -9.64
CA ASP A 236 -4.09 10.44 -9.45
C ASP A 236 -3.60 10.25 -8.00
N SER A 237 -4.47 10.44 -7.00
CA SER A 237 -4.12 10.24 -5.59
C SER A 237 -3.85 8.77 -5.23
N LEU A 238 -4.25 7.81 -6.06
CA LEU A 238 -4.00 6.37 -5.87
C LEU A 238 -2.97 5.80 -6.85
N ARG A 239 -2.42 6.63 -7.75
CA ARG A 239 -1.52 6.20 -8.83
C ARG A 239 -0.05 6.30 -8.40
N PRO A 240 0.69 5.19 -8.21
CA PRO A 240 2.06 5.23 -7.72
C PRO A 240 3.02 5.79 -8.77
N VAL A 241 3.80 6.81 -8.40
CA VAL A 241 4.82 7.46 -9.27
C VAL A 241 6.24 7.30 -8.76
N GLY A 242 6.43 6.66 -7.60
CA GLY A 242 7.73 6.30 -7.07
C GLY A 242 7.60 5.28 -5.94
N THR A 243 8.65 4.51 -5.69
CA THR A 243 8.71 3.50 -4.63
C THR A 243 10.11 3.47 -4.01
N THR A 244 10.17 3.17 -2.72
CA THR A 244 11.35 2.81 -1.94
C THR A 244 10.98 1.66 -0.99
N TYR A 245 11.90 1.18 -0.16
CA TYR A 245 11.66 0.08 0.77
C TYR A 245 12.34 0.28 2.13
N THR A 246 11.87 -0.45 3.14
CA THR A 246 12.55 -0.65 4.43
C THR A 246 12.04 -1.93 5.10
N MET A 247 12.85 -2.59 5.91
CA MET A 247 12.48 -3.80 6.65
C MET A 247 12.32 -3.53 8.14
N TYR A 248 11.38 -4.24 8.77
CA TYR A 248 11.19 -4.27 10.22
C TYR A 248 11.43 -5.69 10.76
N TYR A 249 12.36 -5.81 11.70
CA TYR A 249 12.56 -7.02 12.48
C TYR A 249 11.62 -7.04 13.69
N ASP A 250 10.82 -8.10 13.82
CA ASP A 250 10.00 -8.38 15.00
C ASP A 250 10.74 -9.37 15.93
N PRO A 251 11.33 -8.92 17.05
CA PRO A 251 12.13 -9.77 17.92
C PRO A 251 11.29 -10.75 18.77
N VAL A 252 9.96 -10.61 18.77
CA VAL A 252 9.04 -11.50 19.50
C VAL A 252 8.45 -12.55 18.55
N HIS A 253 8.18 -12.15 17.31
CA HIS A 253 7.59 -13.01 16.28
C HIS A 253 8.37 -12.91 14.94
N PRO A 254 9.61 -13.42 14.84
CA PRO A 254 10.47 -13.22 13.65
C PRO A 254 9.92 -13.68 12.29
N LYS A 255 8.80 -14.42 12.28
CA LYS A 255 8.06 -14.85 11.08
C LYS A 255 7.26 -13.72 10.42
N ILE A 256 6.81 -12.75 11.22
CA ILE A 256 6.08 -11.55 10.78
C ILE A 256 6.95 -10.30 10.74
N SER A 257 8.27 -10.42 10.98
CA SER A 257 9.26 -9.47 10.45
C SER A 257 8.95 -9.24 8.97
N ASN A 258 9.00 -8.00 8.50
CA ASN A 258 8.37 -7.63 7.23
C ASN A 258 9.27 -6.77 6.33
N LEU A 259 9.04 -6.92 5.03
CA LEU A 259 9.50 -6.00 4.00
C LEU A 259 8.38 -5.01 3.69
N ASN A 260 8.68 -3.71 3.76
CA ASN A 260 7.71 -2.67 3.46
C ASN A 260 8.14 -1.96 2.18
N PHE A 261 7.36 -2.09 1.11
CA PHE A 261 7.40 -1.15 0.01
C PHE A 261 6.67 0.12 0.45
N VAL A 262 7.28 1.28 0.22
CA VAL A 262 6.73 2.59 0.60
C VAL A 262 6.67 3.45 -0.67
N LEU A 263 5.48 3.99 -0.97
CA LEU A 263 5.18 4.57 -2.28
C LEU A 263 4.63 5.99 -2.16
N ALA A 264 4.89 6.79 -3.18
CA ALA A 264 4.30 8.11 -3.39
C ALA A 264 3.41 8.11 -4.64
N THR A 265 2.32 8.89 -4.63
CA THR A 265 1.31 8.94 -5.69
C THR A 265 1.26 10.29 -6.40
N GLN A 266 0.74 10.30 -7.63
CA GLN A 266 0.67 11.49 -8.48
C GLN A 266 -0.14 12.65 -7.85
N GLY A 267 -1.18 12.32 -7.08
CA GLY A 267 -2.02 13.29 -6.36
C GLY A 267 -1.41 13.75 -5.03
N GLY A 268 -0.78 12.83 -4.29
CA GLY A 268 -0.19 13.06 -2.97
C GLY A 268 1.21 13.67 -3.04
N HIS A 269 2.22 12.94 -2.59
CA HIS A 269 3.61 13.39 -2.44
C HIS A 269 4.42 13.45 -3.75
N LYS A 270 3.91 12.87 -4.85
CA LYS A 270 4.38 13.01 -6.25
C LYS A 270 5.77 12.48 -6.58
N GLY A 271 6.50 11.95 -5.61
CA GLY A 271 7.81 11.35 -5.79
C GLY A 271 8.42 10.90 -4.47
N ILE A 272 9.55 10.21 -4.56
CA ILE A 272 10.32 9.71 -3.42
C ILE A 272 11.51 10.66 -3.18
N LEU A 273 11.71 11.06 -1.92
CA LEU A 273 12.80 11.97 -1.52
C LEU A 273 13.98 11.25 -0.82
N GLY A 274 13.89 9.94 -0.66
CA GLY A 274 14.89 9.07 -0.02
C GLY A 274 14.26 7.76 0.42
N SER A 275 14.97 6.95 1.20
CA SER A 275 14.37 5.81 1.90
C SER A 275 13.85 6.24 3.28
N PRO A 276 12.74 5.68 3.79
CA PRO A 276 12.28 5.93 5.14
C PRO A 276 13.26 5.35 6.17
N GLY A 277 13.38 6.02 7.32
CA GLY A 277 14.06 5.44 8.47
C GLY A 277 13.22 4.36 9.14
N ASN A 278 13.88 3.40 9.80
CA ASN A 278 13.27 2.22 10.42
C ASN A 278 11.96 2.52 11.16
N PHE A 279 10.94 1.71 10.87
CA PHE A 279 9.69 1.65 11.65
C PHE A 279 9.95 1.25 13.10
N ASP A 280 9.10 1.73 14.02
CA ASP A 280 9.16 1.38 15.45
C ASP A 280 8.31 0.14 15.80
N SER A 281 7.34 -0.20 14.96
CA SER A 281 6.32 -1.21 15.23
C SER A 281 5.95 -2.02 13.98
N ASN A 282 5.47 -3.25 14.20
CA ASN A 282 5.01 -4.11 13.12
C ASN A 282 3.67 -3.63 12.57
N TRP A 283 3.55 -3.51 11.24
CA TRP A 283 2.27 -3.19 10.57
C TRP A 283 1.25 -4.33 10.68
N ILE A 284 1.72 -5.56 10.88
CA ILE A 284 0.95 -6.81 10.90
C ILE A 284 0.99 -7.38 12.32
N GLN A 285 -0.16 -7.64 12.92
CA GLN A 285 -0.25 -8.29 14.24
C GLN A 285 -0.22 -9.82 14.12
N PRO A 286 0.26 -10.56 15.15
CA PRO A 286 0.42 -12.02 15.10
C PRO A 286 -0.87 -12.83 14.86
N ASP A 287 -2.04 -12.24 15.08
CA ASP A 287 -3.37 -12.82 14.86
C ASP A 287 -3.99 -12.44 13.50
N GLU A 288 -3.39 -11.52 12.74
CA GLU A 288 -3.85 -11.17 11.39
C GLU A 288 -3.51 -12.28 10.39
N GLN A 289 -4.51 -13.08 10.02
CA GLN A 289 -4.39 -14.13 8.99
C GLN A 289 -4.32 -13.52 7.57
N ILE A 290 -3.24 -12.81 7.26
CA ILE A 290 -2.99 -12.09 6.00
C ILE A 290 -1.63 -12.45 5.42
N ASP A 291 -1.54 -12.45 4.09
CA ASP A 291 -0.28 -12.73 3.37
C ASP A 291 0.56 -11.46 3.15
N ALA A 292 -0.06 -10.29 3.26
CA ALA A 292 0.55 -8.96 3.29
C ALA A 292 -0.50 -7.94 3.78
N LYS A 293 -0.11 -6.68 3.97
CA LYS A 293 -1.00 -5.58 4.36
C LYS A 293 -0.70 -4.34 3.53
N MET A 294 -1.73 -3.75 2.92
CA MET A 294 -1.61 -2.47 2.21
C MET A 294 -2.27 -1.38 3.02
N ILE A 295 -1.62 -0.23 3.18
CA ILE A 295 -2.11 0.92 3.93
C ILE A 295 -2.04 2.16 3.04
N TYR A 296 -3.13 2.93 3.02
CA TYR A 296 -3.24 4.22 2.33
C TYR A 296 -3.32 5.35 3.37
N SER A 297 -2.61 6.45 3.12
CA SER A 297 -2.78 7.69 3.89
C SER A 297 -4.24 8.15 3.87
N HIS A 298 -4.74 8.65 5.00
CA HIS A 298 -6.02 9.36 5.07
C HIS A 298 -6.12 10.48 4.03
N THR A 299 -5.00 11.13 3.67
CA THR A 299 -4.98 12.27 2.75
C THR A 299 -5.41 11.86 1.33
N VAL A 300 -4.86 10.76 0.82
CA VAL A 300 -4.97 10.39 -0.61
C VAL A 300 -6.20 9.53 -0.93
N LEU A 301 -6.72 8.79 0.04
CA LEU A 301 -7.88 7.93 -0.12
C LEU A 301 -9.13 8.54 0.52
N LEU A 302 -9.08 8.91 1.80
CA LEU A 302 -10.26 9.41 2.52
C LEU A 302 -10.54 10.88 2.18
N GLU A 303 -9.55 11.76 2.24
CA GLU A 303 -9.78 13.18 2.02
C GLU A 303 -9.91 13.54 0.54
N ASP A 304 -8.98 13.12 -0.31
CA ASP A 304 -9.03 13.43 -1.75
C ASP A 304 -10.24 12.83 -2.47
N LEU A 305 -10.73 11.66 -2.05
CA LEU A 305 -11.86 11.00 -2.71
C LEU A 305 -13.20 11.16 -1.99
N TYR A 306 -13.25 11.49 -0.69
CA TYR A 306 -14.53 11.71 0.01
C TYR A 306 -14.63 13.10 0.61
N LEU A 307 -13.79 13.43 1.62
CA LEU A 307 -14.05 14.60 2.47
C LEU A 307 -13.84 15.94 1.75
N LYS A 308 -12.84 16.08 0.87
CA LYS A 308 -12.61 17.30 0.08
C LYS A 308 -13.69 17.49 -1.00
N PRO A 309 -14.06 16.50 -1.84
CA PRO A 309 -15.21 16.60 -2.74
C PRO A 309 -16.50 16.97 -2.01
N PHE A 310 -16.80 16.26 -0.91
CA PHE A 310 -18.00 16.45 -0.09
C PHE A 310 -18.07 17.88 0.48
N PHE A 311 -17.02 18.32 1.17
CA PHE A 311 -16.93 19.67 1.75
C PHE A 311 -17.15 20.76 0.69
N ASN A 312 -16.43 20.66 -0.45
CA ASN A 312 -16.46 21.69 -1.49
C ASN A 312 -17.85 21.80 -2.13
N GLN A 313 -18.51 20.67 -2.41
CA GLN A 313 -19.86 20.66 -2.96
C GLN A 313 -20.90 21.13 -1.93
N LEU A 314 -20.84 20.66 -0.68
CA LEU A 314 -21.72 21.07 0.42
C LEU A 314 -21.66 22.60 0.61
N GLN A 315 -20.44 23.14 0.70
CA GLN A 315 -20.20 24.58 0.80
C GLN A 315 -20.76 25.36 -0.39
N GLN A 316 -20.41 24.97 -1.62
CA GLN A 316 -20.81 25.70 -2.82
C GLN A 316 -22.33 25.64 -3.06
N ASN A 317 -22.96 24.49 -2.84
CA ASN A 317 -24.40 24.32 -3.08
C ASN A 317 -25.24 25.06 -2.03
N ILE A 318 -24.84 25.04 -0.75
CA ILE A 318 -25.49 25.85 0.29
C ILE A 318 -25.27 27.34 0.01
N TYR A 319 -24.03 27.78 -0.27
CA TYR A 319 -23.73 29.19 -0.53
C TYR A 319 -24.52 29.74 -1.72
N ASN A 320 -24.59 28.99 -2.82
CA ASN A 320 -25.36 29.38 -4.01
C ASN A 320 -26.87 29.48 -3.78
N LYS A 321 -27.41 28.92 -2.69
CA LYS A 321 -28.82 29.04 -2.30
C LYS A 321 -29.12 30.24 -1.39
N ILE A 322 -28.12 30.75 -0.67
CA ILE A 322 -28.31 31.80 0.35
C ILE A 322 -27.75 33.16 -0.04
N LYS A 323 -26.73 33.23 -0.90
CA LYS A 323 -25.97 34.47 -1.20
C LYS A 323 -26.82 35.66 -1.67
N ASP A 324 -27.94 35.41 -2.34
CA ASP A 324 -28.83 36.45 -2.86
C ASP A 324 -29.84 36.94 -1.81
N HIS A 325 -29.77 36.40 -0.58
CA HIS A 325 -30.69 36.67 0.53
C HIS A 325 -30.00 36.91 1.88
N ILE A 326 -28.81 36.36 2.12
CA ILE A 326 -28.01 36.48 3.35
C ILE A 326 -26.62 37.02 2.95
N ASP A 327 -26.24 38.20 3.44
CA ASP A 327 -24.97 38.85 3.09
C ASP A 327 -23.80 38.27 3.91
N VAL A 328 -23.28 37.13 3.45
CA VAL A 328 -22.18 36.38 4.05
C VAL A 328 -21.18 35.91 2.99
N GLY A 329 -19.94 35.65 3.42
CA GLY A 329 -18.97 34.94 2.59
C GLY A 329 -19.33 33.46 2.41
N ILE A 330 -18.69 32.81 1.45
CA ILE A 330 -18.82 31.36 1.17
C ILE A 330 -18.38 30.47 2.36
N GLY A 331 -17.60 31.02 3.29
CA GLY A 331 -17.07 30.33 4.46
C GLY A 331 -15.56 30.11 4.38
N ASN A 332 -15.08 29.16 5.18
CA ASN A 332 -13.66 28.78 5.25
C ASN A 332 -13.26 27.89 4.07
N SER A 333 -11.98 27.90 3.70
CA SER A 333 -11.42 26.84 2.83
C SER A 333 -11.35 25.51 3.59
N TYR A 334 -11.32 24.38 2.87
CA TYR A 334 -11.21 23.04 3.47
C TYR A 334 -10.12 22.95 4.56
N GLN A 335 -8.92 23.44 4.27
CA GLN A 335 -7.77 23.39 5.18
C GLN A 335 -7.94 24.29 6.42
N ASN A 336 -8.69 25.39 6.30
CA ASN A 336 -8.96 26.31 7.42
C ASN A 336 -10.21 25.88 8.23
N ALA A 337 -11.08 25.07 7.65
CA ALA A 337 -12.27 24.53 8.29
C ALA A 337 -11.99 23.25 9.10
N LYS A 338 -11.07 22.41 8.60
CA LYS A 338 -10.69 21.11 9.17
C LYS A 338 -10.04 21.25 10.55
N SER A 339 -10.34 20.32 11.44
CA SER A 339 -9.60 20.03 12.67
C SER A 339 -9.69 18.52 12.95
N SER A 340 -8.67 17.94 13.57
CA SER A 340 -8.69 16.51 13.93
C SER A 340 -9.46 16.28 15.23
N THR A 341 -10.23 15.19 15.28
CA THR A 341 -10.92 14.69 16.49
C THR A 341 -10.35 13.32 16.87
N PRO A 342 -10.62 12.77 18.08
CA PRO A 342 -10.14 11.44 18.49
C PRO A 342 -10.67 10.27 17.64
N SER A 343 -11.63 10.54 16.74
CA SER A 343 -12.34 9.58 15.90
C SER A 343 -12.34 9.96 14.41
N GLY A 344 -11.58 11.00 14.01
CA GLY A 344 -11.56 11.49 12.63
C GLY A 344 -11.37 13.00 12.54
N PHE A 345 -12.34 13.71 11.97
CA PHE A 345 -12.22 15.14 11.66
C PHE A 345 -13.51 15.93 11.95
N SER A 346 -13.37 17.23 12.21
CA SER A 346 -14.49 18.19 12.25
C SER A 346 -14.22 19.38 11.33
N PHE A 347 -15.28 19.97 10.78
CA PHE A 347 -15.23 20.92 9.68
C PHE A 347 -16.11 22.13 9.95
N ASN A 348 -15.49 23.25 10.33
CA ASN A 348 -16.16 24.54 10.49
C ASN A 348 -16.29 25.24 9.13
N VAL A 349 -17.22 24.78 8.29
CA VAL A 349 -17.49 25.35 6.94
C VAL A 349 -17.77 26.85 7.01
N SER A 350 -18.61 27.27 7.98
CA SER A 350 -18.81 28.69 8.31
C SER A 350 -19.18 28.86 9.77
N ASN A 351 -18.74 29.96 10.40
CA ASN A 351 -19.00 30.30 11.80
C ASN A 351 -19.54 31.73 11.99
N VAL A 352 -20.04 32.38 10.91
CA VAL A 352 -20.65 33.71 10.98
C VAL A 352 -21.93 33.62 11.80
N SER A 353 -21.86 34.12 13.04
CA SER A 353 -22.81 33.84 14.13
C SER A 353 -23.23 35.10 14.90
N SER A 354 -22.96 36.28 14.33
CA SER A 354 -23.33 37.58 14.90
C SER A 354 -23.59 38.61 13.79
N GLY A 355 -24.33 39.67 14.11
CA GLY A 355 -24.82 40.64 13.12
C GLY A 355 -26.18 40.27 12.53
N ASP A 356 -26.65 41.10 11.61
CA ASP A 356 -27.99 40.99 11.00
C ASP A 356 -28.10 39.84 9.99
N ASP A 357 -26.99 39.33 9.46
CA ASP A 357 -26.93 38.17 8.56
C ASP A 357 -25.93 37.15 9.08
N GLN A 358 -26.36 35.88 9.23
CA GLN A 358 -25.57 34.81 9.85
C GLN A 358 -25.72 33.49 9.10
N TYR A 359 -24.62 32.78 9.00
CA TYR A 359 -24.48 31.47 8.37
C TYR A 359 -23.46 30.65 9.16
N VAL A 360 -23.97 29.67 9.90
CA VAL A 360 -23.17 28.67 10.61
C VAL A 360 -23.39 27.33 9.93
N ASN A 361 -22.31 26.64 9.61
CA ASN A 361 -22.33 25.33 8.98
C ASN A 361 -21.13 24.54 9.51
N HIS A 362 -21.42 23.42 10.16
CA HIS A 362 -20.46 22.55 10.81
C HIS A 362 -20.83 21.09 10.54
N PHE A 363 -19.83 20.24 10.30
CA PHE A 363 -20.02 18.79 10.35
C PHE A 363 -18.77 18.07 10.87
N GLU A 364 -18.97 16.90 11.46
CA GLU A 364 -17.93 15.95 11.83
C GLU A 364 -17.92 14.76 10.85
N ALA A 365 -16.77 14.11 10.75
CA ALA A 365 -16.52 12.87 10.01
C ALA A 365 -15.88 11.87 10.97
N ASN A 366 -16.72 11.03 11.57
CA ASN A 366 -16.39 10.05 12.59
C ASN A 366 -16.21 8.66 11.97
N ILE A 367 -15.03 8.08 12.13
CA ILE A 367 -14.57 6.90 11.39
C ILE A 367 -14.60 5.68 12.32
N VAL A 368 -15.32 4.65 11.91
CA VAL A 368 -15.60 3.47 12.73
C VAL A 368 -15.18 2.20 12.00
N THR A 369 -14.12 1.56 12.50
CA THR A 369 -13.72 0.22 12.08
C THR A 369 -14.63 -0.82 12.71
N LYS A 370 -15.24 -1.68 11.88
CA LYS A 370 -15.98 -2.89 12.28
C LYS A 370 -15.35 -4.12 11.60
N PRO A 371 -15.60 -5.36 12.06
CA PRO A 371 -15.03 -6.54 11.42
C PRO A 371 -15.41 -6.63 9.93
N GLY A 372 -14.42 -6.43 9.05
CA GLY A 372 -14.60 -6.46 7.59
C GLY A 372 -15.24 -5.22 6.95
N THR A 373 -15.42 -4.13 7.71
CA THR A 373 -16.12 -2.91 7.26
C THR A 373 -15.51 -1.65 7.87
N VAL A 374 -15.41 -0.56 7.10
CA VAL A 374 -15.10 0.78 7.64
C VAL A 374 -16.25 1.73 7.32
N GLU A 375 -16.76 2.42 8.34
CA GLU A 375 -17.80 3.43 8.20
C GLU A 375 -17.22 4.83 8.41
N ILE A 376 -17.61 5.76 7.55
CA ILE A 376 -17.39 7.19 7.72
C ILE A 376 -18.77 7.79 8.01
N ASN A 377 -19.05 8.04 9.28
CA ASN A 377 -20.27 8.69 9.74
C ASN A 377 -20.09 10.21 9.67
N LEU A 378 -21.02 10.88 9.03
CA LEU A 378 -21.01 12.32 8.76
C LEU A 378 -22.17 12.94 9.53
N ASP A 379 -21.88 13.69 10.59
CA ASP A 379 -22.87 14.30 11.48
C ASP A 379 -22.78 15.83 11.37
N GLY A 380 -23.86 16.53 11.02
CA GLY A 380 -23.78 17.96 10.71
C GLY A 380 -24.97 18.81 11.11
N SER A 381 -24.70 20.11 11.30
CA SER A 381 -25.68 21.12 11.66
C SER A 381 -25.46 22.40 10.86
N LEU A 382 -26.56 22.93 10.36
CA LEU A 382 -26.64 24.07 9.46
C LEU A 382 -27.64 25.08 10.02
N LYS A 383 -27.24 26.34 10.18
CA LYS A 383 -28.08 27.38 10.78
C LYS A 383 -27.94 28.72 10.06
N PHE A 384 -29.07 29.37 9.87
CA PHE A 384 -29.21 30.69 9.27
C PHE A 384 -29.90 31.65 10.23
N TYR A 385 -29.49 32.92 10.22
CA TYR A 385 -30.25 34.04 10.79
C TYR A 385 -30.27 35.18 9.79
N LYS A 386 -31.42 35.83 9.65
CA LYS A 386 -31.52 37.16 9.06
C LYS A 386 -32.41 38.06 9.92
N GLU A 387 -31.89 39.18 10.38
CA GLU A 387 -32.67 40.33 10.81
C GLU A 387 -32.83 41.32 9.65
N HIS A 388 -33.98 41.98 9.58
CA HIS A 388 -34.15 43.16 8.76
C HIS A 388 -34.77 44.27 9.60
N SER A 389 -34.23 45.48 9.48
CA SER A 389 -34.77 46.65 10.14
C SER A 389 -35.07 47.76 9.13
N LYS A 390 -36.21 48.43 9.30
CA LYS A 390 -36.60 49.58 8.48
C LYS A 390 -37.24 50.66 9.34
N HIS A 391 -36.75 51.88 9.20
CA HIS A 391 -37.33 53.03 9.85
C HIS A 391 -38.58 53.51 9.08
N LEU A 392 -39.69 53.70 9.78
CA LEU A 392 -41.00 54.10 9.25
C LEU A 392 -41.45 55.45 9.82
N GLY A 393 -40.50 56.32 10.17
CA GLY A 393 -40.74 57.64 10.77
C GLY A 393 -41.09 57.59 12.25
N LEU A 394 -42.27 57.06 12.58
CA LEU A 394 -42.77 57.00 13.97
C LEU A 394 -42.27 55.77 14.75
N CYS A 395 -41.78 54.74 14.06
CA CYS A 395 -41.19 53.57 14.69
C CYS A 395 -40.14 52.92 13.77
N THR A 396 -39.25 52.11 14.34
CA THR A 396 -38.37 51.23 13.58
C THR A 396 -38.94 49.82 13.63
N ALA A 397 -39.41 49.37 12.47
CA ALA A 397 -39.86 48.00 12.28
C ALA A 397 -38.63 47.08 12.28
N ARG A 398 -38.69 46.03 13.10
CA ARG A 398 -37.68 44.97 13.17
C ARG A 398 -38.36 43.62 13.13
N ALA A 399 -37.77 42.72 12.37
CA ALA A 399 -38.21 41.36 12.24
C ALA A 399 -37.02 40.49 11.88
N SER A 400 -37.05 39.23 12.29
CA SER A 400 -35.98 38.27 11.99
C SER A 400 -36.51 36.87 11.72
N LEU A 401 -35.70 36.09 11.02
CA LEU A 401 -35.93 34.68 10.72
C LEU A 401 -34.69 33.89 11.16
N THR A 402 -34.92 32.83 11.93
CA THR A 402 -33.95 31.77 12.17
C THR A 402 -34.43 30.52 11.44
N ALA A 403 -33.52 29.78 10.81
CA ALA A 403 -33.76 28.43 10.32
C ALA A 403 -32.57 27.53 10.65
N GLY A 404 -32.81 26.24 10.84
CA GLY A 404 -31.75 25.26 11.02
C GLY A 404 -32.14 23.85 10.59
N ILE A 405 -31.16 23.09 10.15
CA ILE A 405 -31.24 21.70 9.73
C ILE A 405 -30.09 20.94 10.40
N ASP A 406 -30.42 19.85 11.08
CA ASP A 406 -29.46 18.88 11.62
C ASP A 406 -29.61 17.58 10.83
N TRP A 407 -28.50 16.96 10.44
CA TRP A 407 -28.46 15.87 9.47
C TRP A 407 -27.34 14.87 9.77
N SER A 408 -27.52 13.64 9.31
CA SER A 408 -26.55 12.56 9.46
C SER A 408 -26.50 11.68 8.21
N GLY A 409 -25.37 11.04 7.98
CA GLY A 409 -25.21 10.06 6.91
C GLY A 409 -24.00 9.15 7.13
N THR A 410 -23.96 8.03 6.44
CA THR A 410 -22.91 7.03 6.58
C THR A 410 -22.40 6.61 5.20
N ILE A 411 -21.08 6.59 5.04
CA ILE A 411 -20.39 5.98 3.90
C ILE A 411 -19.72 4.70 4.38
N THR A 412 -20.24 3.55 3.95
CA THR A 412 -19.80 2.22 4.38
C THR A 412 -18.92 1.57 3.31
N LEU A 413 -17.69 1.21 3.68
CA LEU A 413 -16.71 0.51 2.85
C LEU A 413 -16.68 -0.98 3.23
N THR A 414 -17.22 -1.84 2.35
CA THR A 414 -17.25 -3.31 2.51
C THR A 414 -16.38 -3.99 1.45
N VAL A 415 -15.82 -5.16 1.75
CA VAL A 415 -15.17 -6.01 0.73
C VAL A 415 -16.10 -7.14 0.34
N GLU A 416 -16.61 -7.08 -0.89
CA GLU A 416 -17.60 -8.00 -1.45
C GLU A 416 -17.02 -8.69 -2.69
N LYS A 417 -17.46 -9.92 -2.98
CA LYS A 417 -17.02 -10.64 -4.19
C LYS A 417 -17.91 -10.26 -5.38
N ASN A 418 -17.29 -9.81 -6.46
CA ASN A 418 -17.99 -9.56 -7.72
C ASN A 418 -18.48 -10.87 -8.38
N LYS A 419 -19.17 -10.76 -9.51
CA LYS A 419 -19.77 -11.89 -10.26
C LYS A 419 -18.76 -12.97 -10.68
N ASN A 420 -17.47 -12.65 -10.73
CA ASN A 420 -16.38 -13.57 -11.09
C ASN A 420 -15.66 -14.14 -9.83
N GLY A 421 -16.16 -13.85 -8.63
CA GLY A 421 -15.59 -14.29 -7.35
C GLY A 421 -14.39 -13.47 -6.86
N VAL A 422 -14.01 -12.41 -7.58
CA VAL A 422 -12.88 -11.52 -7.22
C VAL A 422 -13.36 -10.47 -6.22
N PRO A 423 -12.64 -10.22 -5.11
CA PRO A 423 -12.97 -9.14 -4.19
C PRO A 423 -12.98 -7.76 -4.87
N THR A 424 -13.95 -6.95 -4.48
CA THR A 424 -14.20 -5.56 -4.92
C THR A 424 -14.54 -4.74 -3.68
N LEU A 425 -13.93 -3.57 -3.51
CA LEU A 425 -14.26 -2.67 -2.41
C LEU A 425 -15.54 -1.92 -2.80
N HIS A 426 -16.63 -2.27 -2.15
CA HIS A 426 -17.96 -1.72 -2.37
C HIS A 426 -18.20 -0.51 -1.46
N ASN A 427 -19.13 0.37 -1.86
CA ASN A 427 -19.43 1.62 -1.19
C ASN A 427 -20.95 1.76 -1.06
N GLN A 428 -21.48 1.52 0.13
CA GLN A 428 -22.87 1.80 0.49
C GLN A 428 -22.96 3.19 1.13
N ARG A 429 -24.08 3.88 0.90
CA ARG A 429 -24.27 5.29 1.27
C ARG A 429 -25.68 5.49 1.77
N GLU A 430 -25.81 6.11 2.93
CA GLU A 430 -27.08 6.41 3.58
C GLU A 430 -27.06 7.86 4.09
N PHE A 431 -28.22 8.51 4.07
CA PHE A 431 -28.38 9.90 4.49
C PHE A 431 -29.80 10.14 5.04
N GLN A 432 -29.91 10.98 6.08
CA GLN A 432 -31.17 11.44 6.65
C GLN A 432 -31.07 12.87 7.18
N ILE A 433 -32.22 13.55 7.23
CA ILE A 433 -32.40 14.79 7.99
C ILE A 433 -32.99 14.42 9.34
N ASP A 434 -32.22 14.61 10.41
CA ASP A 434 -32.64 14.28 11.78
C ASP A 434 -33.61 15.32 12.35
N ASN A 435 -33.33 16.61 12.11
CA ASN A 435 -34.18 17.71 12.55
C ASN A 435 -34.21 18.83 11.52
N SER A 436 -35.35 19.53 11.43
CA SER A 436 -35.42 20.83 10.78
C SER A 436 -36.35 21.76 11.56
N HIS A 437 -35.97 23.04 11.66
CA HIS A 437 -36.72 24.03 12.41
C HIS A 437 -36.63 25.41 11.77
N HIS A 438 -37.68 26.22 11.93
CA HIS A 438 -37.68 27.63 11.55
C HIS A 438 -38.53 28.46 12.52
N ASN A 439 -38.17 29.72 12.72
CA ASN A 439 -38.86 30.63 13.61
C ASN A 439 -38.77 32.07 13.10
N THR A 440 -39.90 32.79 13.04
CA THR A 440 -39.95 34.21 12.66
C THR A 440 -40.38 35.08 13.83
N HIS A 441 -39.60 36.12 14.13
CA HIS A 441 -39.99 37.19 15.04
C HIS A 441 -40.37 38.46 14.26
N ARG A 442 -41.38 39.21 14.71
CA ARG A 442 -41.76 40.53 14.19
C ARG A 442 -42.23 41.43 15.34
N ASN A 443 -41.63 42.62 15.48
CA ASN A 443 -42.13 43.63 16.42
C ASN A 443 -43.44 44.26 15.92
N GLU A 444 -44.21 44.94 16.77
CA GLU A 444 -45.53 45.48 16.42
C GLU A 444 -45.48 46.42 15.19
N CYS A 445 -44.42 47.21 15.06
CA CYS A 445 -44.17 48.10 13.92
C CYS A 445 -43.97 47.31 12.61
N ALA A 446 -43.31 46.14 12.66
CA ALA A 446 -43.09 45.25 11.51
C ALA A 446 -44.32 44.43 11.10
N LYS A 447 -45.27 44.18 12.02
CA LYS A 447 -46.53 43.47 11.68
C LYS A 447 -47.40 44.23 10.68
N VAL A 448 -47.29 45.56 10.64
CA VAL A 448 -48.10 46.45 9.78
C VAL A 448 -47.44 46.71 8.41
N ALA A 449 -46.16 46.37 8.24
CA ALA A 449 -45.39 46.74 7.05
C ALA A 449 -45.19 45.55 6.08
N SER A 450 -45.80 45.63 4.89
CA SER A 450 -45.79 44.56 3.87
C SER A 450 -44.39 44.14 3.42
N ILE A 451 -43.43 45.07 3.39
CA ILE A 451 -42.05 44.86 2.91
C ILE A 451 -41.33 43.72 3.65
N PHE A 452 -41.63 43.50 4.93
CA PHE A 452 -41.08 42.35 5.68
C PHE A 452 -41.77 41.03 5.29
N GLY A 453 -43.04 41.08 4.86
CA GLY A 453 -43.74 39.97 4.23
C GLY A 453 -43.05 39.52 2.94
N ASP A 454 -42.65 40.47 2.10
CA ASP A 454 -41.97 40.18 0.83
C ASP A 454 -40.56 39.61 1.05
N ILE A 455 -39.74 40.28 1.90
CA ILE A 455 -38.36 39.88 2.19
C ILE A 455 -38.30 38.51 2.88
N PHE A 456 -39.08 38.31 3.95
CA PHE A 456 -39.12 37.00 4.62
C PHE A 456 -39.92 35.97 3.84
N GLY A 457 -40.84 36.36 2.95
CA GLY A 457 -41.50 35.43 2.03
C GLY A 457 -40.53 34.86 1.00
N ALA A 458 -39.67 35.70 0.41
CA ALA A 458 -38.60 35.26 -0.47
C ALA A 458 -37.58 34.36 0.25
N LEU A 459 -37.08 34.79 1.42
CA LEU A 459 -36.11 34.00 2.20
C LEU A 459 -36.73 32.70 2.77
N LEU A 460 -37.98 32.72 3.26
CA LEU A 460 -38.68 31.48 3.63
C LEU A 460 -38.93 30.59 2.41
N GLY A 461 -39.18 31.13 1.22
CA GLY A 461 -39.23 30.34 -0.02
C GLY A 461 -37.89 29.67 -0.30
N ALA A 462 -36.79 30.43 -0.25
CA ALA A 462 -35.44 29.91 -0.45
C ALA A 462 -35.03 28.86 0.60
N LEU A 463 -35.47 29.00 1.86
CA LEU A 463 -35.12 28.05 2.93
C LEU A 463 -36.09 26.85 3.00
N THR A 464 -37.41 27.04 2.92
CA THR A 464 -38.39 25.93 3.02
C THR A 464 -38.61 25.17 1.72
N THR A 465 -38.44 25.83 0.57
CA THR A 465 -38.58 25.22 -0.77
C THR A 465 -37.21 25.00 -1.41
N GLY A 466 -36.30 25.97 -1.30
CA GLY A 466 -34.96 25.91 -1.90
C GLY A 466 -33.93 25.07 -1.13
N LEU A 467 -34.09 24.95 0.20
CA LEU A 467 -33.41 23.99 1.10
C LEU A 467 -34.43 22.99 1.71
N SER A 468 -35.40 22.56 0.90
CA SER A 468 -36.38 21.53 1.24
C SER A 468 -35.73 20.16 1.48
N PHE A 469 -36.50 19.19 2.00
CA PHE A 469 -36.08 17.78 2.06
C PHE A 469 -35.59 17.31 0.68
N ASP A 470 -36.37 17.57 -0.37
CA ASP A 470 -36.01 17.34 -1.79
C ASP A 470 -34.70 17.98 -2.26
N PHE A 471 -34.29 19.12 -1.69
CA PHE A 471 -32.98 19.71 -1.98
C PHE A 471 -31.88 18.94 -1.26
N PHE A 472 -32.05 18.61 0.02
CA PHE A 472 -31.05 17.87 0.76
C PHE A 472 -30.90 16.44 0.24
N THR A 473 -31.98 15.71 -0.02
CA THR A 473 -31.90 14.39 -0.67
C THR A 473 -31.09 14.47 -1.96
N LYS A 474 -31.39 15.41 -2.87
CA LYS A 474 -30.63 15.57 -4.13
C LYS A 474 -29.18 16.02 -3.91
N LEU A 475 -28.93 16.92 -2.97
CA LEU A 475 -27.59 17.34 -2.59
C LEU A 475 -26.77 16.16 -2.07
N PHE A 476 -27.35 15.32 -1.21
CA PHE A 476 -26.68 14.16 -0.63
C PHE A 476 -26.63 12.95 -1.59
N ASP A 477 -27.54 12.84 -2.56
CA ASP A 477 -27.45 11.93 -3.71
C ASP A 477 -26.30 12.34 -4.67
N ASP A 478 -26.16 13.64 -4.96
CA ASP A 478 -25.09 14.19 -5.82
C ASP A 478 -23.73 14.17 -5.12
N LEU A 479 -23.69 14.33 -3.79
CA LEU A 479 -22.46 14.52 -3.03
C LEU A 479 -21.41 13.41 -3.15
N LEU A 480 -21.67 12.09 -3.23
CA LEU A 480 -22.90 11.32 -3.00
C LEU A 480 -23.21 10.16 -4.00
N ASP A 481 -22.85 10.01 -5.28
CA ASP A 481 -22.17 10.64 -6.42
C ASP A 481 -20.92 11.53 -6.34
N VAL A 482 -19.97 11.20 -5.43
CA VAL A 482 -18.59 11.68 -5.68
C VAL A 482 -18.12 11.06 -6.99
N ARG A 483 -17.93 11.90 -8.01
CA ARG A 483 -17.32 11.54 -9.28
C ARG A 483 -15.86 11.99 -9.30
N VAL A 484 -14.95 11.04 -9.45
CA VAL A 484 -13.53 11.35 -9.69
C VAL A 484 -13.37 11.79 -11.15
N PRO A 485 -12.68 12.92 -11.44
CA PRO A 485 -12.41 13.37 -12.80
C PRO A 485 -11.78 12.26 -13.66
N GLY A 486 -12.29 12.08 -14.88
CA GLY A 486 -11.82 11.07 -15.83
C GLY A 486 -12.33 9.63 -15.60
N ILE A 487 -12.89 9.32 -14.42
CA ILE A 487 -13.25 7.93 -14.03
C ILE A 487 -14.77 7.78 -13.82
N GLY A 488 -15.43 8.80 -13.28
CA GLY A 488 -16.84 8.74 -12.89
C GLY A 488 -17.00 8.41 -11.40
N ASN A 489 -18.13 7.79 -11.03
CA ASN A 489 -18.49 7.52 -9.63
C ASN A 489 -17.40 6.73 -8.88
N ILE A 490 -17.17 7.05 -7.62
CA ILE A 490 -16.13 6.43 -6.77
C ILE A 490 -16.17 4.90 -6.77
N GLY A 491 -17.34 4.26 -6.90
CA GLY A 491 -17.45 2.81 -6.90
C GLY A 491 -16.65 2.15 -8.03
N LEU A 492 -16.51 2.83 -9.18
CA LEU A 492 -15.60 2.42 -10.26
C LEU A 492 -14.14 2.65 -9.88
N ALA A 493 -13.81 3.77 -9.23
CA ALA A 493 -12.47 4.03 -8.73
C ALA A 493 -12.01 3.04 -7.64
N LEU A 494 -12.93 2.54 -6.80
CA LEU A 494 -12.63 1.52 -5.78
C LEU A 494 -12.54 0.10 -6.37
N GLN A 495 -13.37 -0.23 -7.37
CA GLN A 495 -13.21 -1.46 -8.15
C GLN A 495 -11.86 -1.45 -8.89
N ASN A 496 -11.47 -0.29 -9.44
CA ASN A 496 -10.18 -0.11 -10.11
C ASN A 496 -9.00 -0.05 -9.14
N LEU A 497 -9.15 0.48 -7.92
CA LEU A 497 -8.17 0.28 -6.86
C LEU A 497 -7.93 -1.22 -6.63
N GLY A 498 -9.00 -2.03 -6.63
CA GLY A 498 -8.89 -3.47 -6.50
C GLY A 498 -8.10 -4.15 -7.63
N ASN A 499 -8.28 -3.68 -8.87
CA ASN A 499 -7.40 -4.07 -9.98
C ASN A 499 -5.97 -3.58 -9.73
N SER A 500 -5.77 -2.31 -9.35
CA SER A 500 -4.45 -1.73 -9.15
C SER A 500 -3.67 -2.28 -7.97
N VAL A 501 -4.27 -2.91 -6.95
CA VAL A 501 -3.50 -3.71 -5.98
C VAL A 501 -2.67 -4.80 -6.69
N SER A 502 -3.21 -5.39 -7.77
CA SER A 502 -2.47 -6.34 -8.63
C SER A 502 -1.47 -5.70 -9.59
N THR A 503 -1.49 -4.37 -9.73
CA THR A 503 -0.62 -3.59 -10.62
C THR A 503 0.25 -2.56 -9.87
N VAL A 504 0.40 -2.70 -8.55
CA VAL A 504 1.25 -1.83 -7.70
C VAL A 504 2.42 -2.65 -7.15
N ILE A 505 2.16 -3.83 -6.56
CA ILE A 505 3.19 -4.80 -6.16
C ILE A 505 2.85 -6.16 -6.76
N ILE A 506 3.84 -6.81 -7.38
CA ILE A 506 3.78 -8.20 -7.86
C ILE A 506 4.72 -9.04 -7.01
N LEU A 507 4.25 -10.20 -6.52
CA LEU A 507 5.07 -11.13 -5.75
C LEU A 507 6.15 -11.79 -6.63
N PRO A 508 7.28 -12.27 -6.05
CA PRO A 508 8.39 -12.88 -6.80
C PRO A 508 7.98 -13.91 -7.85
N ALA A 509 7.01 -14.77 -7.53
CA ALA A 509 6.51 -15.83 -8.41
C ALA A 509 5.27 -15.43 -9.24
N GLY A 510 4.99 -14.14 -9.42
CA GLY A 510 3.90 -13.64 -10.27
C GLY A 510 2.49 -13.87 -9.72
N GLN A 511 2.37 -14.22 -8.44
CA GLN A 511 1.08 -14.34 -7.78
C GLN A 511 0.53 -12.97 -7.40
N VAL A 512 -0.80 -12.83 -7.55
CA VAL A 512 -1.53 -11.58 -7.37
C VAL A 512 -2.25 -11.57 -6.02
N PHE A 513 -2.18 -10.44 -5.32
CA PHE A 513 -2.93 -10.18 -4.10
C PHE A 513 -4.40 -9.84 -4.39
N PHE A 514 -5.27 -10.35 -3.54
CA PHE A 514 -6.66 -9.95 -3.35
C PHE A 514 -6.81 -9.39 -1.94
N PHE A 515 -7.59 -8.33 -1.77
CA PHE A 515 -7.81 -7.70 -0.48
C PHE A 515 -9.00 -8.31 0.28
N LYS A 516 -8.96 -8.20 1.60
CA LYS A 516 -9.94 -8.61 2.60
C LYS A 516 -9.81 -7.68 3.83
N ASN A 517 -10.76 -7.77 4.76
CA ASN A 517 -10.66 -7.16 6.09
C ASN A 517 -10.22 -5.66 6.08
N PRO A 518 -11.01 -4.74 5.48
CA PRO A 518 -10.71 -3.31 5.56
C PRO A 518 -10.79 -2.84 7.03
N SER A 519 -9.88 -1.95 7.41
CA SER A 519 -9.86 -1.29 8.72
C SER A 519 -9.22 0.10 8.61
N ALA A 520 -9.52 1.00 9.54
CA ALA A 520 -8.84 2.29 9.68
C ALA A 520 -8.11 2.37 11.03
N ASP A 521 -6.96 3.05 11.05
CA ASP A 521 -6.22 3.39 12.27
C ASP A 521 -6.76 4.69 12.94
N PRO A 522 -6.28 5.08 14.14
CA PRO A 522 -6.71 6.29 14.82
C PRO A 522 -6.36 7.62 14.12
N GLU A 523 -5.48 7.59 13.11
CA GLU A 523 -5.14 8.73 12.25
C GLU A 523 -5.86 8.65 10.89
N ALA A 524 -6.93 7.83 10.80
CA ALA A 524 -7.80 7.65 9.63
C ALA A 524 -7.15 6.97 8.41
N ASN A 525 -5.96 6.38 8.54
CA ASN A 525 -5.30 5.68 7.44
C ASN A 525 -5.98 4.33 7.21
N LEU A 526 -6.41 4.05 5.96
CA LEU A 526 -7.13 2.82 5.64
C LEU A 526 -6.14 1.71 5.33
N SER A 527 -6.22 0.60 6.09
CA SER A 527 -5.53 -0.64 5.78
C SER A 527 -6.45 -1.70 5.17
N LEU A 528 -5.89 -2.47 4.24
CA LEU A 528 -6.48 -3.63 3.61
C LEU A 528 -5.57 -4.83 3.89
N GLY A 529 -6.11 -5.86 4.54
CA GLY A 529 -5.44 -7.14 4.63
C GLY A 529 -5.37 -7.78 3.24
N LEU A 530 -4.20 -8.23 2.81
CA LEU A 530 -4.02 -8.89 1.51
C LEU A 530 -3.94 -10.41 1.66
N THR A 531 -4.30 -11.12 0.60
CA THR A 531 -4.16 -12.56 0.51
C THR A 531 -3.96 -12.99 -0.94
N TYR A 532 -3.14 -14.00 -1.21
CA TYR A 532 -3.00 -14.56 -2.56
C TYR A 532 -3.48 -16.01 -2.59
N LYS A 533 -3.82 -16.51 -3.79
CA LYS A 533 -4.01 -17.94 -3.98
C LYS A 533 -2.65 -18.57 -4.25
N SER A 534 -2.15 -19.36 -3.31
CA SER A 534 -1.20 -20.41 -3.65
C SER A 534 -1.87 -21.41 -4.59
N GLU A 535 -1.16 -21.83 -5.64
CA GLU A 535 -1.55 -23.02 -6.40
C GLU A 535 -1.46 -24.25 -5.48
N THR A 536 -2.43 -25.15 -5.59
CA THR A 536 -2.72 -26.21 -4.61
C THR A 536 -2.26 -27.58 -5.08
#